data_AF-A0A8T7AK66-F1
#
_entry.id   AF-A0A8T7AK66-F1
#
_cell.length_a   1.000
_cell.length_b   1.000
_cell.length_c   1.000
_cell.angle_alpha   90.00
_cell.angle_beta   90.00
_cell.angle_gamma   90.00
#
_symmetry.space_group_name_H-M   'P 1'
#
loop_
_entity.id
_entity.type
_entity.pdbx_description
1 polymer ?
#
loop_
_entity_poly.entity_id
_entity_poly.type
_entity_poly.pdbx_seq_one_letter_code
_entity_poly.pdbx_strand_id
1 'polypeptide(L)'
;ARAPFQFVWQPQSWGADAALILMALASILLVSAYLPSNVKRFTRHPMLWAVTLWALAHLLANGDLASILMFAALGLFSLFDMASANRRGASKQGESKSLTNDLLVLIAGIVVFALLWYLHPLLFGVGVG
;
A
#
# COMPACT_ATOMS: atom_id res chain seq x y z
N ALA A 1 -20.74 18.05 7.33
CA ALA A 1 -20.02 19.11 6.59
C ALA A 1 -18.90 18.46 5.79
N ARG A 2 -18.68 18.84 4.53
CA ARG A 2 -17.50 18.42 3.75
C ARG A 2 -16.39 19.43 3.99
N ALA A 3 -15.17 18.97 4.29
CA ALA A 3 -14.03 19.86 4.37
C ALA A 3 -13.79 20.50 2.99
N PRO A 4 -13.41 21.79 2.92
CA PRO A 4 -13.09 22.43 1.64
C PRO A 4 -11.87 21.75 1.00
N PHE A 5 -11.89 21.58 -0.32
CA PHE A 5 -10.72 21.15 -1.06
C PHE A 5 -9.65 22.26 -0.99
N GLN A 6 -8.49 21.93 -0.42
CA GLN A 6 -7.37 22.86 -0.30
C GLN A 6 -6.20 22.33 -1.12
N PHE A 7 -5.96 22.95 -2.26
CA PHE A 7 -4.83 22.66 -3.12
C PHE A 7 -3.52 23.13 -2.48
N VAL A 8 -2.50 22.27 -2.49
CA VAL A 8 -1.16 22.56 -1.94
C VAL A 8 -0.12 22.57 -3.04
N TRP A 9 -0.09 21.56 -3.90
CA TRP A 9 0.81 21.49 -5.06
C TRP A 9 0.17 20.77 -6.23
N GLN A 10 0.71 20.97 -7.43
CA GLN A 10 0.33 20.18 -8.60
C GLN A 10 1.16 18.90 -8.63
N PRO A 11 0.55 17.70 -8.56
CA PRO A 11 1.28 16.45 -8.74
C PRO A 11 2.02 16.44 -10.09
N GLN A 12 3.18 15.79 -10.12
CA GLN A 12 3.91 15.61 -11.37
C GLN A 12 3.11 14.70 -12.31
N SER A 13 3.26 14.88 -13.62
CA SER A 13 2.51 14.11 -14.62
C SER A 13 2.70 12.59 -14.50
N TRP A 14 3.89 12.15 -14.08
CA TRP A 14 4.21 10.74 -13.85
C TRP A 14 3.69 10.20 -12.50
N GLY A 15 3.17 11.05 -11.61
CA GLY A 15 2.76 10.68 -10.26
C GLY A 15 1.63 9.66 -10.25
N ALA A 16 0.67 9.80 -11.16
CA ALA A 16 -0.42 8.83 -11.34
C ALA A 16 0.09 7.47 -11.83
N ASP A 17 0.98 7.46 -12.82
CA ASP A 17 1.58 6.22 -13.36
C ASP A 17 2.38 5.48 -12.28
N ALA A 18 3.19 6.22 -11.52
CA ALA A 18 3.93 5.66 -10.39
C ALA A 18 2.99 5.10 -9.32
N ALA A 19 1.89 5.80 -9.02
CA ALA A 19 0.91 5.37 -8.04
C ALA A 19 0.26 4.03 -8.42
N LEU A 20 -0.07 3.80 -9.69
CA LEU A 20 -0.62 2.53 -10.16
C LEU A 20 0.34 1.36 -9.91
N ILE A 21 1.61 1.54 -10.26
CA ILE A 21 2.65 0.52 -10.04
C ILE A 21 2.82 0.24 -8.55
N LEU A 22 2.93 1.31 -7.75
CA LEU A 22 3.10 1.19 -6.30
C LEU A 22 1.89 0.53 -5.63
N MET A 23 0.67 0.83 -6.07
CA MET A 23 -0.56 0.23 -5.54
C MET A 23 -0.70 -1.25 -5.92
N ALA A 24 -0.26 -1.65 -7.10
CA ALA A 24 -0.20 -3.07 -7.47
C ALA A 24 0.76 -3.83 -6.55
N LEU A 25 1.97 -3.30 -6.32
CA LEU A 25 2.94 -3.86 -5.39
C LEU A 25 2.42 -3.88 -3.94
N ALA A 26 1.76 -2.80 -3.50
CA ALA A 26 1.15 -2.71 -2.18
C ALA A 26 0.07 -3.79 -1.99
N SER A 27 -0.78 -4.01 -2.99
CA SER A 27 -1.86 -5.01 -2.94
C SER A 27 -1.29 -6.44 -2.84
N ILE A 28 -0.23 -6.75 -3.58
CA ILE A 28 0.47 -8.04 -3.49
C ILE A 28 1.07 -8.23 -2.10
N LEU A 29 1.76 -7.21 -1.57
CA LEU A 29 2.33 -7.27 -0.21
C LEU A 29 1.24 -7.43 0.86
N LEU A 30 0.11 -6.73 0.71
CA LEU A 30 -1.02 -6.83 1.63
C LEU A 30 -1.56 -8.27 1.67
N VAL A 31 -1.83 -8.85 0.51
CA VAL A 31 -2.28 -10.25 0.40
C VAL A 31 -1.25 -11.22 0.98
N SER A 32 0.03 -10.99 0.72
CA SER A 32 1.12 -11.84 1.24
C SER A 32 1.22 -11.85 2.78
N ALA A 33 0.69 -10.83 3.45
CA ALA A 33 0.64 -10.79 4.91
C ALA A 33 -0.28 -11.90 5.45
N TYR A 34 -1.42 -12.11 4.80
CA TYR A 34 -2.49 -12.99 5.28
C TYR A 34 -2.43 -14.40 4.67
N LEU A 35 -1.87 -14.56 3.47
CA LEU A 35 -1.69 -15.87 2.85
C LEU A 35 -0.29 -16.46 3.15
N PRO A 36 -0.13 -17.79 3.14
CA PRO A 36 1.19 -18.42 3.11
C PRO A 36 1.95 -17.98 1.84
N SER A 37 3.22 -17.62 1.96
CA SER A 37 4.11 -17.29 0.84
C SER A 37 5.56 -17.19 1.30
N ASN A 38 6.48 -17.04 0.34
CA ASN A 38 7.90 -16.78 0.60
C ASN A 38 8.20 -15.29 0.86
N VAL A 39 7.27 -14.36 0.64
CA VAL A 39 7.47 -12.91 0.91
C VAL A 39 7.92 -12.66 2.35
N LYS A 40 7.31 -13.37 3.30
CA LYS A 40 7.63 -13.28 4.74
C LYS A 40 9.04 -13.77 5.11
N ARG A 41 9.77 -14.40 4.17
CA ARG A 41 11.19 -14.75 4.33
C ARG A 41 12.12 -13.59 4.04
N PHE A 42 11.67 -12.63 3.24
CA PHE A 42 12.45 -11.43 2.88
C PHE A 42 12.13 -10.26 3.79
N THR A 43 10.88 -10.14 4.22
CA THR A 43 10.43 -9.11 5.15
C THR A 43 9.61 -9.68 6.30
N ARG A 44 9.72 -9.05 7.46
CA ARG A 44 8.96 -9.37 8.68
C ARG A 44 7.60 -8.65 8.72
N HIS A 45 7.42 -7.64 7.86
CA HIS A 45 6.25 -6.73 7.91
C HIS A 45 5.62 -6.51 6.53
N PRO A 46 5.17 -7.56 5.82
CA PRO A 46 4.55 -7.40 4.50
C PRO A 46 3.37 -6.40 4.51
N MET A 47 2.53 -6.42 5.55
CA MET A 47 1.41 -5.49 5.69
C MET A 47 1.89 -4.04 5.87
N LEU A 48 2.88 -3.78 6.72
CA LEU A 48 3.34 -2.41 6.96
C LEU A 48 4.06 -1.85 5.72
N TRP A 49 4.81 -2.68 5.00
CA TRP A 49 5.35 -2.26 3.69
C TRP A 49 4.24 -1.96 2.68
N ALA A 50 3.16 -2.75 2.64
CA ALA A 50 2.00 -2.43 1.81
C ALA A 50 1.43 -1.05 2.16
N VAL A 51 1.23 -0.75 3.44
CA VAL A 51 0.72 0.55 3.90
C VAL A 51 1.68 1.70 3.57
N THR A 52 2.99 1.50 3.70
CA THR A 52 3.99 2.50 3.34
C THR A 52 3.98 2.80 1.84
N LEU A 53 3.90 1.77 0.98
CA LEU A 53 3.78 1.95 -0.47
C LEU A 53 2.44 2.60 -0.85
N TRP A 54 1.35 2.23 -0.17
CA TRP A 54 0.04 2.84 -0.35
C TRP A 54 0.09 4.34 -0.06
N ALA A 55 0.64 4.72 1.09
CA ALA A 55 0.81 6.12 1.47
C ALA A 55 1.66 6.89 0.45
N LEU A 56 2.79 6.32 0.03
CA LEU A 56 3.66 6.91 -0.99
C LEU A 56 2.93 7.12 -2.32
N ALA A 57 2.20 6.10 -2.80
CA ALA A 57 1.44 6.17 -4.04
C ALA A 57 0.46 7.35 -4.03
N HIS A 58 -0.26 7.52 -2.93
CA HIS A 58 -1.25 8.59 -2.82
C HIS A 58 -0.62 9.96 -2.65
N LEU A 59 0.50 10.09 -1.95
CA LEU A 59 1.23 11.36 -1.85
C LEU A 59 1.83 11.79 -3.20
N LEU A 60 2.18 10.84 -4.07
CA LEU A 60 2.65 11.13 -5.42
C LEU A 60 1.52 11.54 -6.37
N ALA A 61 0.33 10.96 -6.21
CA ALA A 61 -0.82 11.22 -7.07
C ALA A 61 -1.69 12.40 -6.62
N ASN A 62 -1.66 12.80 -5.35
CA ASN A 62 -2.57 13.80 -4.79
C ASN A 62 -1.81 15.00 -4.22
N GLY A 63 -2.30 16.20 -4.55
CA GLY A 63 -1.69 17.48 -4.17
C GLY A 63 -2.56 18.33 -3.25
N ASP A 64 -3.59 17.75 -2.65
CA ASP A 64 -4.51 18.43 -1.72
C ASP A 64 -4.21 18.11 -0.25
N LEU A 65 -4.53 19.07 0.63
CA LEU A 65 -4.16 19.01 2.04
C LEU A 65 -4.78 17.80 2.77
N ALA A 66 -6.02 17.43 2.44
CA ALA A 66 -6.71 16.35 3.14
C ALA A 66 -6.03 15.01 2.84
N SER A 67 -5.74 14.73 1.56
CA SER A 67 -4.96 13.56 1.15
C SER A 67 -3.59 13.56 1.79
N ILE A 68 -2.87 14.70 1.77
CA ILE A 68 -1.52 14.80 2.35
C ILE A 68 -1.54 14.43 3.82
N LEU A 69 -2.41 15.04 4.62
CA LEU A 69 -2.47 14.78 6.06
C LEU A 69 -2.80 13.32 6.35
N MET A 70 -3.76 12.75 5.63
CA MET A 70 -4.19 11.36 5.82
C MET A 70 -3.07 10.37 5.48
N PHE A 71 -2.49 10.48 4.28
CA PHE A 71 -1.50 9.52 3.80
C PHE A 71 -0.12 9.73 4.44
N ALA A 72 0.28 10.96 4.76
CA ALA A 72 1.50 11.20 5.53
C ALA A 72 1.40 10.63 6.95
N ALA A 73 0.27 10.84 7.64
CA ALA A 73 0.06 10.28 8.98
C ALA A 73 0.08 8.74 8.94
N LEU A 74 -0.59 8.13 7.96
CA LEU A 74 -0.63 6.67 7.79
C LEU A 74 0.77 6.10 7.45
N GLY A 75 1.51 6.77 6.57
CA GLY A 75 2.87 6.37 6.19
C GLY A 75 3.84 6.46 7.37
N LEU A 76 3.80 7.57 8.12
CA LEU A 76 4.60 7.73 9.33
C LEU A 76 4.24 6.67 10.37
N PHE A 77 2.94 6.46 10.64
CA PHE A 77 2.47 5.42 11.54
C PHE A 77 3.03 4.04 11.17
N SER A 78 2.95 3.66 9.89
CA SER A 78 3.47 2.37 9.41
C SER A 78 4.97 2.20 9.69
N LEU A 79 5.77 3.24 9.43
CA LEU A 79 7.21 3.23 9.69
C LEU A 79 7.51 3.16 11.20
N PHE A 80 6.77 3.90 12.02
CA PHE A 80 6.89 3.85 13.48
C PHE A 80 6.52 2.47 14.03
N ASP A 81 5.44 1.86 13.54
CA ASP A 81 5.05 0.53 13.99
C ASP A 81 6.06 -0.54 13.54
N MET A 82 6.62 -0.44 12.33
CA MET A 82 7.72 -1.31 11.91
C MET A 82 8.92 -1.20 12.86
N ALA A 83 9.33 0.02 13.21
CA ALA A 83 10.43 0.23 14.16
C ALA A 83 10.10 -0.31 15.56
N SER A 84 8.87 -0.09 16.03
CA SER A 84 8.37 -0.58 17.32
C SER A 84 8.34 -2.11 17.36
N ALA A 85 7.78 -2.76 16.33
CA ALA A 85 7.72 -4.21 16.22
C ALA A 85 9.12 -4.84 16.09
N ASN A 86 10.04 -4.20 15.37
CA ASN A 86 11.45 -4.65 15.31
C ASN A 86 12.11 -4.62 16.68
N ARG A 87 11.88 -3.57 17.47
CA ARG A 87 12.38 -3.47 18.86
C ARG A 87 11.78 -4.55 19.78
N ARG A 88 10.56 -5.00 19.51
CA ARG A 88 9.91 -6.13 20.22
C ARG A 88 10.33 -7.52 19.73
N GLY A 89 11.30 -7.61 18.81
CA GLY A 89 11.83 -8.89 18.34
C GLY A 89 11.09 -9.51 17.16
N ALA A 90 10.40 -8.72 16.34
CA ALA A 90 9.80 -9.23 15.09
C ALA A 90 10.85 -9.97 14.23
N SER A 91 10.49 -11.14 13.73
CA SER A 91 11.37 -12.02 12.95
C SER A 91 10.74 -12.36 11.59
N LYS A 92 11.60 -12.73 10.64
CA LYS A 92 11.17 -13.22 9.33
C LYS A 92 10.75 -14.68 9.46
N GLN A 93 9.90 -15.15 8.56
CA GLN A 93 9.60 -16.56 8.44
C GLN A 93 10.85 -17.33 7.99
N GLY A 94 11.20 -18.42 8.69
CA GLY A 94 12.34 -19.28 8.32
C GLY A 94 11.99 -20.33 7.26
N GLU A 95 10.76 -20.84 7.28
CA GLU A 95 10.32 -21.92 6.40
C GLU A 95 10.10 -21.45 4.96
N SER A 96 10.57 -22.23 4.00
CA SER A 96 10.17 -22.08 2.60
C SER A 96 8.71 -22.51 2.41
N LYS A 97 7.97 -21.80 1.57
CA LYS A 97 6.64 -22.23 1.10
C LYS A 97 6.72 -22.64 -0.37
N SER A 98 5.68 -23.31 -0.87
CA SER A 98 5.60 -23.72 -2.27
C SER A 98 5.49 -22.53 -3.22
N LEU A 99 5.98 -22.67 -4.45
CA LEU A 99 5.82 -21.64 -5.48
C LEU A 99 4.35 -21.43 -5.87
N THR A 100 3.50 -22.44 -5.70
CA THR A 100 2.05 -22.30 -5.86
C THR A 100 1.47 -21.25 -4.92
N ASN A 101 1.94 -21.18 -3.68
CA ASN A 101 1.50 -20.17 -2.72
C ASN A 101 1.91 -18.76 -3.14
N ASP A 102 3.12 -18.60 -3.70
CA ASP A 102 3.58 -17.32 -4.22
C ASP A 102 2.76 -16.89 -5.44
N LEU A 103 2.43 -17.84 -6.33
CA LEU A 103 1.56 -17.58 -7.47
C LEU A 103 0.14 -17.18 -7.03
N LEU A 104 -0.41 -17.84 -6.00
CA LEU A 104 -1.70 -17.48 -5.42
C LEU A 104 -1.68 -16.05 -4.84
N VAL A 105 -0.62 -15.69 -4.10
CA VAL A 105 -0.44 -14.32 -3.58
C VAL A 105 -0.35 -13.30 -4.71
N LEU A 106 0.39 -13.61 -5.78
CA LEU A 106 0.52 -12.73 -6.93
C LEU A 106 -0.84 -12.51 -7.61
N ILE A 107 -1.57 -13.59 -7.94
CA ILE A 107 -2.87 -13.51 -8.62
C ILE A 107 -3.89 -12.80 -7.73
N ALA A 108 -4.01 -13.19 -6.46
CA ALA A 108 -4.95 -12.56 -5.54
C ALA A 108 -4.59 -11.09 -5.30
N GLY A 109 -3.31 -10.74 -5.22
CA GLY A 109 -2.83 -9.36 -5.14
C GLY A 109 -3.23 -8.51 -6.35
N ILE A 110 -3.07 -9.05 -7.56
CA ILE A 110 -3.49 -8.40 -8.80
C ILE A 110 -5.02 -8.23 -8.84
N VAL A 111 -5.79 -9.23 -8.41
CA VAL A 111 -7.25 -9.14 -8.33
C VAL A 111 -7.67 -8.05 -7.34
N VAL A 112 -7.07 -8.01 -6.15
CA VAL A 112 -7.32 -6.96 -5.15
C VAL A 112 -7.01 -5.58 -5.72
N PHE A 113 -5.86 -5.43 -6.39
CA PHE A 113 -5.50 -4.18 -7.06
C PHE A 113 -6.54 -3.76 -8.11
N ALA A 114 -6.93 -4.67 -9.00
CA ALA A 114 -7.91 -4.38 -10.04
C ALA A 114 -9.28 -3.99 -9.46
N LEU A 115 -9.72 -4.66 -8.39
CA LEU A 115 -10.95 -4.32 -7.67
C LEU A 115 -10.86 -2.94 -7.02
N LEU A 116 -9.77 -2.64 -6.32
CA LEU A 116 -9.57 -1.33 -5.69
C LEU A 116 -9.51 -0.20 -6.73
N TRP A 117 -8.84 -0.43 -7.85
CA TRP A 117 -8.76 0.53 -8.95
C TRP A 117 -10.14 0.79 -9.57
N TYR A 118 -10.88 -0.26 -9.91
CA TYR A 118 -12.21 -0.15 -10.53
C TYR A 118 -13.25 0.46 -9.58
N LEU A 119 -13.23 0.08 -8.30
CA LEU A 119 -14.18 0.53 -7.29
C LEU A 119 -13.77 1.84 -6.61
N HIS A 120 -12.58 2.38 -6.91
CA HIS A 120 -12.07 3.60 -6.29
C HIS A 120 -13.06 4.77 -6.26
N PRO A 121 -13.74 5.15 -7.38
CA PRO A 121 -14.72 6.23 -7.35
C PRO A 121 -15.93 5.92 -6.48
N LEU A 122 -16.33 4.65 -6.35
CA LEU A 122 -17.44 4.24 -5.50
C LEU A 122 -17.04 4.24 -4.02
N LEU A 123 -15.84 3.77 -3.69
CA LEU A 123 -15.36 3.62 -2.32
C LEU A 123 -14.94 4.96 -1.70
N PHE A 124 -14.32 5.84 -2.51
CA PHE A 124 -13.65 7.04 -2.01
C PHE A 124 -14.20 8.34 -2.62
N GLY A 125 -15.13 8.25 -3.58
CA GLY A 125 -15.73 9.42 -4.21
C GLY A 125 -14.80 10.19 -5.15
N VAL A 126 -13.62 9.62 -5.47
CA VAL A 126 -12.62 10.21 -6.38
C VAL A 126 -12.17 9.16 -7.40
N GLY A 127 -11.97 9.55 -8.65
CA GLY A 127 -11.49 8.66 -9.71
C GLY A 127 -10.00 8.38 -9.62
N VAL A 128 -9.55 7.32 -10.31
CA VAL A 128 -8.13 7.11 -10.61
C VAL A 128 -7.90 7.63 -12.03
N GLY A 129 -7.36 8.85 -12.16
CA GLY A 129 -7.20 9.55 -13.43
C GLY A 129 -6.15 10.64 -13.33
#